data_AF-A0A534ZZN6-F1
#
_entry.id   AF-A0A534ZZN6-F1
#
_cell.length_a   1.000
_cell.length_b   1.000
_cell.length_c   1.000
_cell.angle_alpha   90.00
_cell.angle_beta   90.00
_cell.angle_gamma   90.00
#
_symmetry.space_group_name_H-M   'P 1'
#
loop_
_entity.id
_entity.type
_entity.pdbx_description
1 polymer ?
#
loop_
_entity_poly.entity_id
_entity_poly.type
_entity_poly.pdbx_seq_one_letter_code
_entity_poly.pdbx_strand_id
1 'polypeptide(L)'
;MLPVIWTIFAVCAVGGFITLAAYWLDVQDRPDLSFRRRVGWSLGILLFPVTIPAYAFFGGPGWPRALRIAAFLPAAAVALFFGFLFGLFR
;
A
#
# COMPACT_ATOMS: atom_id res chain seq x y z
N MET A 1 18.71 -18.37 -1.11
CA MET A 1 18.08 -17.18 -1.74
C MET A 1 17.55 -16.18 -0.71
N LEU A 2 17.49 -16.56 0.56
CA LEU A 2 17.02 -15.74 1.66
C LEU A 2 17.54 -14.29 1.71
N PRO A 3 18.84 -13.98 1.50
CA PRO A 3 19.30 -12.59 1.54
C PRO A 3 18.67 -11.70 0.47
N VAL A 4 18.46 -12.23 -0.74
CA VAL A 4 17.83 -11.50 -1.85
C VAL A 4 16.36 -11.22 -1.54
N ILE A 5 15.65 -12.23 -1.04
CA ILE A 5 14.23 -12.11 -0.68
C ILE A 5 14.03 -11.09 0.44
N TRP A 6 14.92 -11.08 1.44
CA TRP A 6 14.92 -10.06 2.49
C TRP A 6 15.14 -8.66 1.96
N THR A 7 16.07 -8.47 1.03
CA THR A 7 16.29 -7.17 0.38
C THR A 7 15.04 -6.73 -0.36
N ILE A 8 14.40 -7.62 -1.13
CA ILE A 8 13.15 -7.30 -1.84
C ILE A 8 12.04 -6.95 -0.83
N PHE A 9 11.88 -7.74 0.23
CA PHE A 9 10.93 -7.46 1.29
C PHE A 9 11.17 -6.08 1.91
N ALA A 10 12.42 -5.73 2.24
CA ALA A 10 12.76 -4.45 2.84
C ALA A 10 12.42 -3.28 1.91
N VAL A 11 12.75 -3.40 0.62
CA VAL A 11 12.39 -2.39 -0.39
C VAL A 11 10.87 -2.26 -0.52
N CYS A 12 10.13 -3.37 -0.59
CA CYS A 12 8.67 -3.36 -0.64
C CYS A 12 8.05 -2.78 0.63
N ALA A 13 8.62 -3.06 1.81
CA ALA A 13 8.13 -2.55 3.08
C ALA A 13 8.33 -1.03 3.17
N VAL A 14 9.54 -0.54 2.91
CA VAL A 14 9.86 0.90 2.94
C VAL A 14 9.06 1.65 1.88
N GLY A 15 9.05 1.17 0.63
CA GLY A 15 8.25 1.77 -0.44
C GLY A 15 6.75 1.69 -0.16
N GLY A 16 6.30 0.62 0.51
CA GLY A 16 4.93 0.46 0.98
C GLY A 16 4.53 1.51 2.00
N PHE A 17 5.41 1.84 2.96
CA PHE A 17 5.20 2.94 3.90
C PHE A 17 5.09 4.30 3.21
N ILE A 18 5.92 4.57 2.21
CA ILE A 18 5.83 5.81 1.40
C ILE A 18 4.47 5.88 0.70
N THR A 19 4.04 4.77 0.11
CA THR A 19 2.75 4.68 -0.60
C THR A 19 1.57 4.88 0.36
N LEU A 20 1.68 4.38 1.59
CA LEU A 20 0.69 4.54 2.65
C LEU A 20 0.58 5.99 3.13
N ALA A 21 1.71 6.70 3.23
CA ALA A 21 1.71 8.14 3.50
C ALA A 21 1.08 8.93 2.34
N ALA A 22 1.44 8.61 1.09
CA ALA A 22 0.85 9.24 -0.09
C ALA A 22 -0.67 9.04 -0.16
N TYR A 23 -1.14 7.82 0.14
CA TYR A 23 -2.55 7.50 0.29
C TYR A 23 -3.24 8.38 1.32
N TRP A 24 -2.70 8.45 2.53
CA TRP A 24 -3.32 9.20 3.60
C TRP A 24 -3.38 10.69 3.29
N LEU A 25 -2.29 11.27 2.78
CA LEU A 25 -2.23 12.68 2.38
C LEU A 25 -3.26 13.00 1.29
N ASP A 26 -3.32 12.17 0.24
CA ASP A 26 -4.27 12.38 -0.85
C ASP A 26 -5.73 12.31 -0.38
N VAL A 27 -6.06 11.40 0.55
CA VAL A 27 -7.38 11.35 1.19
C VAL A 27 -7.70 12.63 1.97
N GLN A 28 -6.72 13.25 2.63
CA GLN A 28 -6.91 14.53 3.33
C GLN A 28 -7.02 15.71 2.37
N ASP A 29 -6.41 15.66 1.19
CA ASP A 29 -6.43 16.77 0.24
C ASP A 29 -7.67 16.76 -0.68
N ARG A 30 -8.39 15.64 -0.77
CA ARG A 30 -9.59 15.43 -1.59
C ARG A 30 -10.77 16.37 -1.24
N PRO A 31 -11.06 17.42 -2.02
CA PRO A 31 -12.08 18.41 -1.68
C PRO A 31 -13.52 17.87 -1.81
N ASP A 32 -13.73 16.83 -2.61
CA ASP A 32 -15.02 16.20 -2.87
C ASP A 32 -15.47 15.23 -1.75
N LEU A 33 -14.58 14.89 -0.82
CA LEU A 33 -14.89 14.01 0.30
C LEU A 33 -15.43 14.79 1.50
N SER A 34 -16.66 14.45 1.93
CA SER A 34 -17.16 14.85 3.25
C SER A 34 -16.29 14.31 4.38
N PHE A 35 -16.31 14.97 5.54
CA PHE A 35 -15.54 14.56 6.72
C PHE A 35 -15.72 13.08 7.07
N ARG A 36 -16.96 12.57 7.09
CA ARG A 36 -17.24 11.15 7.37
C ARG A 36 -16.58 10.20 6.36
N ARG A 37 -16.57 10.57 5.08
CA ARG A 37 -15.91 9.77 4.04
C ARG A 37 -14.38 9.82 4.17
N ARG A 38 -13.81 10.96 4.53
CA ARG A 38 -12.36 11.09 4.80
C ARG A 38 -11.93 10.21 5.97
N VAL A 39 -12.71 10.18 7.04
CA VAL A 39 -12.47 9.28 8.18
C VAL A 39 -12.59 7.82 7.73
N GLY A 40 -13.64 7.47 6.97
CA GLY A 40 -13.81 6.12 6.44
C GLY A 40 -12.65 5.64 5.57
N TRP A 41 -12.16 6.48 4.67
CA TRP A 41 -10.96 6.19 3.89
C TRP A 41 -9.71 6.12 4.78
N SER A 42 -9.54 7.02 5.73
CA SER A 42 -8.41 6.97 6.68
C SER A 42 -8.39 5.64 7.47
N LEU A 43 -9.55 5.11 7.85
CA LEU A 43 -9.66 3.78 8.48
C LEU A 43 -9.32 2.64 7.51
N GLY A 44 -9.46 2.86 6.20
CA GLY A 44 -9.03 1.93 5.16
C GLY A 44 -7.55 1.55 5.26
N ILE A 45 -6.72 2.37 5.90
CA ILE A 45 -5.30 2.08 6.16
C ILE A 45 -5.09 0.81 6.99
N LEU A 46 -6.08 0.38 7.78
CA LEU A 46 -5.99 -0.87 8.54
C LEU A 46 -5.94 -2.12 7.63
N LEU A 47 -6.45 -1.98 6.41
CA LEU A 47 -6.42 -3.01 5.37
C LEU A 47 -5.57 -2.54 4.18
N PHE A 48 -4.52 -1.76 4.46
CA PHE A 48 -3.65 -1.11 3.47
C PHE A 48 -3.16 -1.99 2.31
N PRO A 49 -2.88 -3.31 2.47
CA PRO A 49 -2.45 -4.14 1.35
C PRO A 49 -3.52 -4.28 0.26
N VAL A 50 -4.79 -4.08 0.60
CA VAL A 50 -5.94 -4.20 -0.31
C VAL A 50 -6.51 -2.83 -0.66
N THR A 51 -6.67 -1.97 0.35
CA THR A 51 -7.35 -0.69 0.20
C THR A 51 -6.53 0.33 -0.59
N ILE A 52 -5.19 0.32 -0.49
CA ILE A 52 -4.34 1.24 -1.25
C ILE A 52 -4.36 0.92 -2.76
N PRO A 53 -4.19 -0.35 -3.20
CA PRO A 53 -4.46 -0.71 -4.60
C PRO A 53 -5.87 -0.36 -5.03
N ALA A 54 -6.89 -0.71 -4.24
CA ALA A 54 -8.28 -0.39 -4.59
C ALA A 54 -8.48 1.12 -4.77
N TYR A 55 -7.88 1.92 -3.89
CA TYR A 55 -7.91 3.38 -3.99
C TYR A 55 -7.20 3.88 -5.25
N ALA A 56 -6.00 3.38 -5.55
CA ALA A 56 -5.20 3.81 -6.69
C ALA A 56 -5.86 3.56 -8.06
N PHE A 57 -6.71 2.52 -8.18
CA PHE A 57 -7.36 2.15 -9.44
C PHE A 57 -8.86 2.50 -9.51
N PHE A 58 -9.56 2.48 -8.38
CA PHE A 58 -11.02 2.65 -8.33
C PHE A 58 -11.47 3.82 -7.43
N GLY A 59 -10.64 4.25 -6.48
CA GLY A 59 -10.97 5.31 -5.51
C GLY A 59 -11.02 6.72 -6.10
N GLY A 60 -10.66 6.87 -7.38
CA GLY A 60 -10.71 8.14 -8.10
C GLY A 60 -9.52 9.09 -7.98
N PRO A 61 -8.36 8.78 -7.37
CA PRO A 61 -7.26 9.71 -7.35
C PRO A 61 -6.55 9.73 -8.72
N GLY A 62 -6.14 10.92 -9.15
CA GLY A 62 -5.32 11.15 -10.33
C GLY A 62 -3.88 10.66 -10.17
N TRP A 63 -3.65 9.57 -9.42
CA TRP A 63 -2.30 9.09 -9.12
C TRP A 63 -1.52 8.85 -10.41
N PRO A 64 -0.27 9.37 -10.52
CA PRO A 64 0.64 9.03 -11.58
C PRO A 64 0.81 7.51 -11.69
N ARG A 65 1.09 7.01 -12.90
CA ARG A 65 1.29 5.58 -13.15
C ARG A 65 2.29 4.93 -12.18
N ALA A 66 3.37 5.64 -11.85
CA ALA A 66 4.37 5.16 -10.90
C ALA A 66 3.78 4.88 -9.51
N LEU A 67 2.96 5.78 -8.98
CA LEU A 67 2.28 5.63 -7.68
C LEU A 67 1.23 4.51 -7.72
N ARG A 68 0.53 4.33 -8.85
CA ARG A 68 -0.42 3.22 -9.02
C ARG A 68 0.26 1.85 -9.01
N ILE A 69 1.46 1.75 -9.59
CA ILE A 69 2.26 0.52 -9.51
C ILE A 69 2.80 0.34 -8.08
N ALA A 70 3.32 1.41 -7.48
CA ALA A 70 3.81 1.40 -6.10
C ALA A 70 2.72 1.02 -5.08
N ALA A 71 1.44 1.24 -5.40
CA ALA A 71 0.30 0.84 -4.59
C ALA A 71 0.31 -0.65 -4.18
N PHE A 72 0.97 -1.52 -4.96
CA PHE A 72 1.09 -2.95 -4.66
C PHE A 72 2.29 -3.31 -3.77
N LEU A 73 3.22 -2.39 -3.50
CA LEU A 73 4.38 -2.67 -2.64
C LEU A 73 3.98 -3.15 -1.23
N PRO A 74 2.97 -2.56 -0.57
CA PRO A 74 2.38 -3.13 0.65
C PRO A 74 1.97 -4.60 0.54
N ALA A 75 1.22 -4.94 -0.51
CA ALA A 75 0.73 -6.30 -0.72
C ALA A 75 1.87 -7.27 -0.99
N ALA A 76 2.86 -6.85 -1.77
CA ALA A 76 4.07 -7.63 -2.03
C ALA A 76 4.86 -7.88 -0.73
N ALA A 77 5.06 -6.85 0.11
CA ALA A 77 5.74 -7.00 1.40
C ALA A 77 5.03 -8.02 2.30
N VAL A 78 3.70 -7.93 2.40
CA VAL A 78 2.87 -8.87 3.18
C VAL A 78 2.96 -10.29 2.61
N ALA A 79 2.88 -10.45 1.29
CA ALA A 79 3.00 -11.76 0.65
C ALA A 79 4.39 -12.39 0.86
N LEU A 80 5.46 -11.61 0.76
CA LEU A 80 6.83 -12.06 1.03
C LEU A 80 7.01 -12.47 2.49
N PHE A 81 6.48 -11.68 3.42
CA PHE A 81 6.51 -12.00 4.85
C PHE A 81 5.78 -13.31 5.16
N PHE A 82 4.57 -13.50 4.63
CA PHE A 82 3.85 -14.76 4.81
C PHE A 82 4.55 -15.93 4.13
N GLY A 83 5.13 -15.73 2.94
CA GLY A 83 5.89 -16.79 2.28
C GLY A 83 7.11 -17.23 3.09
N PHE A 84 7.80 -16.28 3.74
CA PHE A 84 8.85 -16.62 4.72
C PHE A 84 8.27 -17.36 5.94
N LEU A 85 7.20 -16.84 6.55
CA LEU A 85 6.57 -17.42 7.74
C LEU A 85 6.13 -18.87 7.53
N PHE A 86 5.60 -19.18 6.35
CA PHE A 86 5.17 -20.54 5.97
C PHE A 86 6.28 -21.39 5.34
N GLY A 87 7.51 -20.89 5.31
CA GLY A 87 8.69 -21.65 4.87
C GLY A 87 8.76 -21.91 3.36
N LEU A 88 8.08 -21.11 2.53
CA LEU A 88 8.18 -21.17 1.06
C LEU A 88 9.59 -20.85 0.57
N PHE A 89 10.33 -20.04 1.33
CA PHE A 89 11.70 -19.66 1.01
C PHE A 89 12.57 -19.82 2.26
N ARG A 90 13.71 -20.49 2.10
CA ARG A 90 14.70 -20.77 3.15
C ARG A 90 16.06 -20.18 2.79
#